data_AF-A0A7G6YCH0-F1
#
_entry.id   AF-A0A7G6YCH0-F1
#
_cell.length_a   1.000
_cell.length_b   1.000
_cell.length_c   1.000
_cell.angle_alpha   90.00
_cell.angle_beta   90.00
_cell.angle_gamma   90.00
#
_symmetry.space_group_name_H-M   'P 1'
#
loop_
_entity.id
_entity.type
_entity.pdbx_description
1 polymer ?
#
loop_
_entity_poly.entity_id
_entity_poly.type
_entity_poly.pdbx_seq_one_letter_code
_entity_poly.pdbx_strand_id
1 'polypeptide(L)' 'MYGALWRILPGPVWLRILILIALFVVVLWALVTWVFPWVDSLLGPQEGTVGP' A
#
# COMPACT_ATOMS: atom_id res chain seq x y z
N MET A 1 9.68 8.24 30.25
CA MET A 1 10.02 7.00 29.49
C MET A 1 8.97 6.66 28.42
N TYR A 2 8.59 7.63 27.57
CA TYR A 2 7.95 7.46 26.25
C TYR A 2 8.54 8.47 25.23
N GLY A 3 9.57 9.21 25.63
CA GLY A 3 10.06 10.40 24.92
C GLY A 3 10.94 10.10 23.71
N ALA A 4 11.53 8.91 23.62
CA ALA A 4 12.34 8.53 22.45
C ALA A 4 11.45 8.30 21.22
N LEU A 5 10.29 7.66 21.40
CA LEU A 5 9.33 7.40 20.32
C LEU A 5 8.65 8.68 19.81
N TRP A 6 8.45 9.66 20.71
CA TRP A 6 7.87 10.96 20.35
C TRP A 6 8.86 11.95 19.73
N ARG A 7 10.17 11.66 19.76
CA ARG A 7 11.23 12.47 19.16
C ARG A 7 11.57 12.09 17.72
N ILE A 8 11.27 10.85 17.33
CA ILE A 8 11.56 10.32 15.99
C ILE A 8 10.48 10.68 14.95
N LEU A 9 9.23 10.86 15.38
CA LEU A 9 8.19 11.40 14.51
C LEU A 9 8.13 12.93 14.68
N PRO A 10 8.64 13.73 13.72
CA PRO A 10 8.47 15.17 13.77
C PRO A 10 6.97 15.49 13.68
N GLY A 11 6.47 16.34 14.57
CA GLY A 11 5.16 16.95 14.43
C GLY A 11 4.01 16.36 15.26
N PRO A 12 2.86 17.08 15.28
CA PRO A 12 1.67 16.76 16.05
C PRO A 12 1.05 15.41 15.63
N VAL A 13 0.19 14.84 16.49
CA VAL A 13 -0.49 13.55 16.26
C VAL A 13 -1.09 13.44 14.85
N TRP A 14 -1.61 14.54 14.31
CA TRP A 14 -2.17 14.60 12.96
C TRP A 14 -1.13 14.33 11.84
N LEU A 15 0.11 14.79 11.98
CA LEU A 15 1.17 14.52 11.00
C LEU A 15 1.52 13.03 10.95
N ARG A 16 1.49 12.37 12.12
CA ARG A 16 1.74 10.92 12.23
C ARG A 16 0.68 10.11 11.51
N ILE A 17 -0.59 10.51 11.68
CA ILE A 17 -1.72 9.91 10.98
C ILE A 17 -1.55 10.10 9.46
N LEU A 18 -1.17 11.31 9.02
CA LEU A 18 -0.95 11.60 7.61
C LEU A 18 0.19 10.75 7.02
N ILE A 19 1.29 10.56 7.76
CA ILE A 19 2.39 9.66 7.36
C ILE A 19 1.90 8.22 7.22
N LEU A 20 1.14 7.70 8.19
CA LEU A 20 0.60 6.33 8.11
C LEU A 20 -0.34 6.15 6.92
N ILE A 21 -1.21 7.13 6.67
CA ILE A 21 -2.10 7.12 5.50
C ILE A 21 -1.28 7.16 4.21
N ALA A 22 -0.27 8.04 4.11
CA ALA A 22 0.60 8.11 2.95
C ALA A 22 1.33 6.78 2.70
N LEU A 23 1.84 6.15 3.76
CA LEU A 23 2.50 4.85 3.67
C LEU A 23 1.53 3.77 3.19
N PHE A 24 0.31 3.77 3.71
CA PHE A 24 -0.75 2.85 3.27
C PHE A 24 -1.11 3.04 1.79
N VAL A 25 -1.25 4.29 1.34
CA VAL A 25 -1.49 4.62 -0.08
C VAL A 25 -0.34 4.14 -0.96
N VAL A 26 0.91 4.36 -0.53
CA VAL A 26 2.10 3.88 -1.27
C VAL A 26 2.10 2.36 -1.40
N VAL A 27 1.76 1.64 -0.34
CA VAL A 27 1.65 0.18 -0.35
C VAL A 27 0.56 -0.27 -1.32
N LEU A 28 -0.65 0.28 -1.21
CA LEU A 28 -1.75 -0.06 -2.13
C LEU A 28 -1.40 0.24 -3.59
N TRP A 29 -0.77 1.39 -3.84
CA TRP A 29 -0.33 1.77 -5.17
C TRP A 29 0.68 0.77 -5.73
N ALA A 30 1.72 0.43 -4.96
CA ALA A 30 2.71 -0.57 -5.35
C ALA A 30 2.09 -1.96 -5.61
N LEU A 31 1.10 -2.35 -4.81
CA LEU A 31 0.36 -3.59 -5.01
C LEU A 31 -0.40 -3.59 -6.34
N VAL A 32 -1.12 -2.51 -6.66
CA VAL A 32 -1.91 -2.42 -7.89
C VAL A 32 -1.02 -2.28 -9.13
N THR A 33 0.07 -1.50 -9.06
CA THR A 33 0.90 -1.21 -10.23
C THR A 33 1.95 -2.27 -10.52
N TRP A 34 2.43 -2.99 -9.50
CA TRP A 34 3.52 -3.96 -9.67
C TRP A 34 3.12 -5.37 -9.29
N VAL A 35 2.52 -5.56 -8.11
CA VAL A 35 2.21 -6.92 -7.62
C VAL A 35 1.10 -7.55 -8.43
N PHE A 36 0.02 -6.82 -8.71
CA PHE A 36 -1.12 -7.31 -9.49
C PHE A 36 -0.72 -7.76 -10.90
N PRO A 37 -0.03 -6.95 -11.72
CA PRO A 37 0.40 -7.37 -13.06
C PRO A 37 1.38 -8.54 -13.02
N TRP A 38 2.27 -8.57 -12.01
CA TRP A 38 3.17 -9.69 -11.82
C TRP A 38 2.40 -10.98 -11.52
N VAL A 39 1.43 -10.94 -10.60
CA VAL A 39 0.58 -12.11 -10.29
C VAL A 39 -0.27 -12.53 -11.49
N ASP A 40 -0.86 -11.59 -12.22
CA ASP A 40 -1.62 -11.84 -13.45
C ASP A 40 -0.77 -12.58 -14.50
N SER A 41 0.50 -12.18 -14.65
CA SER A 41 1.43 -12.86 -15.55
C SER A 41 1.74 -14.31 -15.16
N LEU A 42 1.61 -14.66 -13.88
CA LEU A 42 1.83 -16.03 -13.38
C LEU A 42 0.59 -16.90 -13.53
N LEU A 43 -0.60 -16.32 -13.39
CA LEU A 43 -1.88 -17.03 -13.47
C LEU A 43 -2.33 -17.27 -14.92
N GLY A 44 -1.80 -16.48 -15.87
CA GLY A 44 -2.16 -16.57 -17.29
C GLY A 44 -3.60 -16.10 -17.55
N PRO A 45 -4.05 -16.09 -18.82
CA PRO A 45 -5.42 -15.71 -19.15
C PRO A 45 -6.43 -16.55 -18.36
N GLN A 46 -7.16 -15.92 -17.45
CA GLN A 46 -8.33 -16.51 -16.82
C GLN A 46 -9.45 -16.42 -17.87
N GLU A 47 -9.62 -17.48 -18.67
CA GLU A 47 -10.68 -17.59 -19.67
C GLU A 47 -12.04 -17.32 -19.01
N GLY A 48 -12.63 -16.16 -19.27
CA GLY A 48 -13.99 -15.85 -18.83
C GLY A 48 -14.99 -16.70 -19.59
N THR A 49 -15.73 -17.57 -18.92
CA THR A 49 -16.76 -18.48 -19.50
C THR A 49 -17.96 -17.75 -20.13
N VAL A 50 -17.92 -16.43 -20.31
CA VAL A 50 -18.95 -15.67 -21.01
C VAL A 50 -18.42 -15.17 -22.34
N GLY A 51 -18.48 -16.06 -23.34
CA GLY A 51 -18.39 -15.67 -24.75
C GLY A 51 -19.74 -15.17 -25.27
N PRO A 52 -19.78 -14.24 -26.22
CA PRO A 52 -20.75 -14.29 -27.31
C PRO A 52 -20.37 -15.37 -28.33
#